data_AF-A0A920AFD2-F1
#
_entry.id   AF-A0A920AFD2-F1
#
_cell.length_a   1.000
_cell.length_b   1.000
_cell.length_c   1.000
_cell.angle_alpha   90.00
_cell.angle_beta   90.00
_cell.angle_gamma   90.00
#
_symmetry.space_group_name_H-M   'P 1'
#
loop_
_entity.id
_entity.type
_entity.pdbx_description
1 polymer ?
#
loop_
_entity_poly.entity_id
_entity_poly.type
_entity_poly.pdbx_seq_one_letter_code
_entity_poly.pdbx_strand_id
1 'polypeptide(L)' 'MDSLADNFNPLASISGFCSFMGCTDQTALNYNSEANVDDGSAII' A
#
# COMPACT_ATOMS: atom_id res chain seq x y z
N MET A 1 0.54 0.98 14.14
CA MET A 1 0.91 2.34 13.72
C MET A 1 2.26 2.26 13.03
N ASP A 2 2.30 1.61 11.87
CA ASP A 2 3.54 1.55 11.11
C ASP A 2 3.76 2.92 10.47
N SER A 3 4.87 3.58 10.80
CA SER A 3 5.21 4.90 10.25
C SER A 3 5.53 4.88 8.76
N LEU A 4 5.72 3.69 8.18
CA LEU A 4 5.99 3.50 6.76
C LEU A 4 4.72 3.28 5.94
N ALA A 5 3.56 3.11 6.56
CA ALA A 5 2.30 2.98 5.84
C ALA A 5 1.82 4.32 5.27
N ASP A 6 1.25 4.32 4.08
CA ASP A 6 0.71 5.53 3.42
C ASP A 6 -0.47 6.12 4.18
N ASN A 7 -1.21 5.30 4.92
CA ASN A 7 -2.29 5.73 5.79
C ASN A 7 -1.86 5.96 7.25
N PHE A 8 -0.57 6.15 7.52
CA PHE A 8 -0.07 6.39 8.87
C PHE A 8 -0.79 7.58 9.52
N ASN A 9 -1.40 7.33 10.68
CA ASN A 9 -2.04 8.34 11.50
C ASN A 9 -1.55 8.19 12.94
N PRO A 10 -0.80 9.17 13.49
CA PRO A 10 -0.26 9.10 14.85
C PRO A 10 -1.33 9.14 15.94
N LEU A 11 -2.57 9.53 15.60
CA LEU A 11 -3.73 9.55 16.49
C LEU A 11 -4.63 8.32 16.36
N ALA A 12 -4.31 7.39 15.45
CA ALA A 12 -5.15 6.20 15.29
C ALA A 12 -5.03 5.30 16.54
N SER A 13 -6.19 4.91 17.06
CA SER A 13 -6.30 4.08 18.27
C SER A 13 -6.42 2.58 17.97
N ILE A 14 -6.44 2.19 16.68
CA ILE A 14 -6.59 0.80 16.22
C ILE A 14 -5.42 0.43 15.31
N SER A 15 -4.63 -0.57 15.72
CA SER A 15 -3.51 -1.08 14.92
C SER A 15 -3.99 -2.27 14.11
N GLY A 16 -3.94 -2.21 12.78
CA GLY A 16 -4.28 -3.36 11.95
C GLY A 16 -4.50 -3.11 10.46
N PHE A 17 -4.75 -1.86 10.05
CA PHE A 17 -4.85 -1.50 8.64
C PHE A 17 -3.69 -0.57 8.27
N CYS A 18 -2.56 -1.14 7.87
CA CYS A 18 -1.50 -0.41 7.19
C CYS A 18 -1.75 -0.52 5.69
N SER A 19 -2.01 0.59 5.02
CA SER A 19 -2.17 0.63 3.57
C SER A 19 -0.84 1.01 2.94
N PHE A 20 -0.39 0.17 2.02
CA PHE A 20 0.74 0.40 1.15
C PHE A 20 0.20 0.45 -0.27
N MET A 21 0.22 1.63 -0.86
CA MET A 21 -0.31 1.91 -2.19
C MET A 21 0.73 1.55 -3.25
N GLY A 22 0.25 0.94 -4.33
CA GLY A 22 1.07 0.61 -5.49
C GLY A 22 0.44 -0.51 -6.30
N CYS A 23 1.07 -0.88 -7.40
CA CYS A 23 0.54 -1.92 -8.27
C CYS A 23 0.58 -3.30 -7.60
N THR A 24 -0.58 -3.92 -7.40
CA THR A 24 -0.71 -5.28 -6.86
C THR A 24 -0.73 -6.36 -7.95
N ASP A 25 -0.79 -5.98 -9.23
CA ASP A 25 -0.77 -6.91 -10.35
C ASP A 25 0.67 -7.39 -10.62
N GLN A 26 0.91 -8.69 -10.42
CA GLN A 26 2.21 -9.33 -10.63
C GLN A 26 2.66 -9.36 -12.09
N THR A 27 1.76 -9.10 -13.03
CA THR A 27 2.05 -9.05 -14.46
C THR A 27 2.42 -7.65 -14.95
N ALA A 28 2.19 -6.61 -14.13
CA ALA A 28 2.51 -5.24 -14.48
C ALA A 28 4.02 -4.94 -14.37
N LEU A 29 4.51 -4.05 -15.24
CA LEU A 29 5.90 -3.59 -15.28
C LEU A 29 6.35 -2.91 -13.97
N ASN A 30 5.41 -2.32 -13.23
CA ASN A 30 5.65 -1.61 -11.98
C ASN A 30 5.04 -2.33 -10.76
N TYR A 31 4.90 -3.65 -10.81
CA TYR A 31 4.48 -4.46 -9.65
C TYR A 31 5.28 -4.10 -8.39
N ASN A 32 4.57 -3.85 -7.29
CA ASN A 32 5.15 -3.59 -5.98
C ASN A 32 4.74 -4.69 -5.01
N SER A 33 5.69 -5.52 -4.56
CA SER A 33 5.44 -6.61 -3.62
C SER A 33 5.06 -6.16 -2.21
N GLU A 34 5.34 -4.91 -1.84
CA GLU A 34 4.93 -4.34 -0.56
C GLU A 34 3.53 -3.71 -0.65
N ALA A 35 3.00 -3.48 -1.85
CA ALA A 35 1.67 -2.91 -2.03
C ALA A 35 0.58 -3.93 -1.64
N ASN A 36 -0.39 -3.45 -0.86
CA ASN A 36 -1.58 -4.21 -0.47
C ASN A 36 -2.88 -3.49 -0.86
N VAL A 37 -2.77 -2.27 -1.38
CA VAL A 37 -3.87 -1.50 -1.96
C VAL A 37 -3.44 -1.08 -3.36
N ASP A 38 -4.19 -1.52 -4.37
CA ASP A 38 -3.98 -1.07 -5.75
C ASP A 38 -4.26 0.43 -5.86
N ASP A 39 -3.31 1.18 -6.39
CA ASP A 39 -3.43 2.62 -6.62
C ASP A 39 -3.86 2.97 -8.05
N GLY A 40 -4.04 1.96 -8.90
CA GLY A 40 -4.41 2.14 -10.30
C GLY A 40 -3.28 2.67 -11.17
N SER A 41 -2.03 2.69 -10.67
CA SER A 41 -0.85 3.07 -11.44
C SER A 41 -0.27 1.91 -12.27
N ALA A 42 -0.89 0.72 -12.24
CA ALA A 42 -0.42 -0.47 -12.93
C ALA A 42 -0.15 -0.23 -14.42
N ILE A 43 1.08 -0.49 -14.85
CA ILE A 43 1.53 -0.41 -16.24
C ILE A 43 1.59 -1.83 -16.78
N ILE A 44 0.67 -2.17 -17.68
CA ILE A 44 0.52 -3.51 -18.28
C ILE A 44 1.29 -3.62 -19.58
#